data_AF-A0A920WAJ4-F1
#
_entry.id   AF-A0A920WAJ4-F1
#
_cell.length_a   1.000
_cell.length_b   1.000
_cell.length_c   1.000
_cell.angle_alpha   90.00
_cell.angle_beta   90.00
_cell.angle_gamma   90.00
#
_symmetry.space_group_name_H-M   'P 1'
#
loop_
_entity.id
_entity.type
_entity.pdbx_description
1 polymer ?
#
loop_
_entity_poly.entity_id
_entity_poly.type
_entity_poly.pdbx_seq_one_letter_code
_entity_poly.pdbx_strand_id
1 'polypeptide(L)'
;MVELLELVGLETSYLKRYVHEFSGGQGQRIGIARALVLKPDLIVCDEPISALDVSIQAQIVNLLEELQERLGPYIPIYCPRPQHGPASKRSDSRNVPRENHGIG
;
A
#
# COMPACT_ATOMS: atom_id res chain seq x y z
N MET A 1 -4.59 12.18 -12.35
CA MET A 1 -3.14 11.88 -12.24
C MET A 1 -2.49 12.64 -11.09
N VAL A 2 -2.69 13.96 -10.98
CA VAL A 2 -2.16 14.77 -9.85
C VAL A 2 -2.55 14.19 -8.48
N GLU A 3 -3.85 13.99 -8.23
CA GLU A 3 -4.36 13.41 -6.97
C GLU A 3 -3.78 12.02 -6.66
N LEU A 4 -3.49 11.22 -7.70
CA LEU A 4 -2.91 9.89 -7.55
C LEU A 4 -1.42 9.93 -7.18
N LEU A 5 -0.68 10.91 -7.69
CA LEU A 5 0.71 11.11 -7.29
C LEU A 5 0.79 11.54 -5.83
N GLU A 6 -0.07 12.46 -5.41
CA GLU A 6 -0.18 12.86 -4.01
C GLU A 6 -0.57 11.68 -3.12
N LEU A 7 -1.51 10.85 -3.57
CA LEU A 7 -1.94 9.63 -2.88
C LEU A 7 -0.80 8.62 -2.68
N VAL A 8 0.17 8.55 -3.60
CA VAL A 8 1.38 7.71 -3.44
C VAL A 8 2.57 8.46 -2.87
N GLY A 9 2.39 9.70 -2.38
CA GLY A 9 3.43 10.51 -1.75
C GLY A 9 4.50 11.03 -2.73
N LEU A 10 4.13 11.32 -3.98
CA LEU A 10 4.99 11.92 -5.00
C LEU A 10 4.53 13.34 -5.35
N GLU A 11 5.49 14.22 -5.57
CA GLU A 11 5.19 15.58 -6.04
C GLU A 11 4.74 15.57 -7.50
N THR A 12 3.92 16.56 -7.88
CA THR A 12 3.48 16.75 -9.27
C THR A 12 4.62 17.05 -10.24
N SER A 13 5.76 17.52 -9.73
CA SER A 13 6.99 17.76 -10.49
C SER A 13 7.53 16.47 -11.16
N TYR A 14 7.15 15.30 -10.65
CA TYR A 14 7.59 13.99 -11.15
C TYR A 14 6.97 13.64 -12.50
N LEU A 15 5.87 14.28 -12.90
CA LEU A 15 5.24 14.08 -14.22
C LEU A 15 6.15 14.43 -15.40
N LYS A 16 7.16 15.28 -15.16
CA LYS A 16 8.08 15.75 -16.20
C LYS A 16 9.41 15.01 -16.21
N ARG A 17 9.59 14.01 -15.34
CA ARG A 17 10.84 13.25 -15.21
C ARG A 17 10.82 11.99 -16.07
N TYR A 18 11.98 11.60 -16.56
CA TYR A 18 12.22 10.35 -17.26
C TYR A 18 12.39 9.18 -16.29
N VAL A 19 12.14 7.97 -16.78
CA VAL A 19 12.14 6.73 -15.97
C VAL A 19 13.46 6.51 -15.20
N HIS A 20 14.60 6.87 -15.81
CA HIS A 20 15.92 6.73 -15.20
C HIS A 20 16.23 7.77 -14.11
N GLU A 21 15.39 8.77 -13.94
CA GLU A 21 15.54 9.82 -12.92
C GLU A 21 14.84 9.45 -11.59
N PHE A 22 14.20 8.28 -11.52
CA PHE A 22 13.52 7.79 -10.32
C PHE A 22 14.38 6.81 -9.53
N SER A 23 14.36 6.91 -8.21
CA SER A 23 14.85 5.85 -7.33
C SER A 23 13.97 4.60 -7.44
N GLY A 24 14.50 3.43 -7.05
CA GLY A 24 13.71 2.19 -7.06
C GLY A 24 12.37 2.32 -6.31
N GLY A 25 12.37 2.97 -5.14
CA GLY A 25 11.15 3.25 -4.38
C GLY A 25 10.19 4.22 -5.06
N GLN A 26 10.71 5.24 -5.76
CA GLN A 26 9.88 6.17 -6.54
C GLN A 26 9.24 5.46 -7.74
N GLY A 27 10.00 4.61 -8.43
CA GLY A 27 9.49 3.76 -9.51
C GLY A 27 8.36 2.83 -9.03
N GLN A 28 8.51 2.24 -7.84
CA GLN A 28 7.47 1.42 -7.20
C GLN A 28 6.19 2.22 -6.95
N ARG A 29 6.30 3.43 -6.38
CA ARG A 29 5.17 4.34 -6.14
C ARG A 29 4.45 4.73 -7.43
N ILE A 30 5.21 5.01 -8.49
CA ILE A 30 4.64 5.27 -9.82
C ILE A 30 3.89 4.04 -10.34
N GLY A 31 4.45 2.83 -10.16
CA GLY A 31 3.78 1.58 -10.51
C GLY A 31 2.43 1.43 -9.79
N ILE A 32 2.40 1.67 -8.48
CA ILE A 32 1.18 1.65 -7.67
C ILE A 32 0.17 2.69 -8.15
N ALA A 33 0.59 3.93 -8.37
CA ALA A 33 -0.27 4.99 -8.90
C ALA A 33 -0.86 4.61 -10.26
N ARG A 34 -0.05 4.02 -11.16
CA ARG A 34 -0.50 3.55 -12.47
C ARG A 34 -1.53 2.42 -12.37
N ALA A 35 -1.35 1.49 -11.43
CA ALA A 35 -2.34 0.44 -11.18
C ALA A 35 -3.68 1.04 -10.70
N LEU A 36 -3.63 2.03 -9.80
CA LEU A 36 -4.81 2.69 -9.25
C LEU A 36 -5.56 3.58 -10.26
N VAL A 37 -4.86 4.17 -11.24
CA VAL A 37 -5.49 4.98 -12.31
C VAL A 37 -6.60 4.22 -13.04
N LEU A 38 -6.43 2.90 -13.18
CA LEU A 38 -7.39 2.04 -13.89
C LEU A 38 -8.65 1.72 -13.09
N LYS A 39 -8.73 2.17 -11.83
CA LYS A 39 -9.84 1.84 -10.90
C LYS A 39 -10.15 0.33 -10.90
N PRO A 40 -9.15 -0.52 -10.60
CA PRO A 40 -9.35 -1.96 -10.64
C PRO A 40 -10.31 -2.40 -9.53
N ASP A 41 -11.01 -3.51 -9.74
CA ASP A 41 -11.85 -4.13 -8.70
C ASP A 41 -11.01 -4.90 -7.66
N LEU A 42 -9.74 -5.17 -7.96
CA LEU A 42 -8.80 -5.87 -7.09
C LEU A 42 -7.35 -5.54 -7.48
N ILE A 43 -6.50 -5.28 -6.49
CA ILE A 43 -5.05 -5.23 -6.67
C ILE A 43 -4.41 -6.44 -6.00
N VAL A 44 -3.60 -7.19 -6.75
CA VAL A 44 -2.78 -8.28 -6.22
C VAL A 44 -1.32 -7.86 -6.33
N CYS A 45 -0.63 -7.86 -5.21
CA CYS A 45 0.81 -7.60 -5.17
C CYS A 45 1.56 -8.92 -5.16
N ASP A 46 2.41 -9.15 -6.16
CA ASP A 46 3.39 -10.24 -6.14
C ASP A 46 4.78 -9.63 -5.93
N GLU A 47 5.45 -10.03 -4.85
CA GLU A 47 6.76 -9.53 -4.43
C GLU A 47 7.00 -8.00 -4.62
N PRO A 48 6.14 -7.11 -4.09
CA PRO A 48 6.14 -5.68 -4.46
C PRO A 48 7.33 -4.88 -3.91
N ILE A 49 8.32 -5.52 -3.28
CA ILE A 49 9.43 -4.86 -2.58
C ILE A 49 10.76 -5.63 -2.69
N SER A 50 10.80 -6.78 -3.40
CA SER A 50 11.92 -7.72 -3.35
C SER A 50 13.25 -7.17 -3.88
N ALA A 51 13.20 -6.18 -4.78
CA ALA A 51 14.38 -5.55 -5.38
C ALA A 51 14.84 -4.24 -4.69
N LEU A 52 14.26 -3.89 -3.54
CA LEU A 52 14.52 -2.61 -2.87
C LEU A 52 15.35 -2.77 -1.59
N ASP A 53 16.10 -1.72 -1.24
CA ASP A 53 16.77 -1.62 0.07
C ASP A 53 15.76 -1.70 1.23
N VAL A 54 16.15 -2.33 2.33
CA VAL A 54 15.29 -2.59 3.51
C VAL A 54 14.58 -1.32 4.03
N SER A 55 15.27 -0.16 4.00
CA SER A 55 14.69 1.12 4.41
C SER A 55 13.56 1.59 3.49
N ILE A 56 13.66 1.32 2.19
CA ILE A 56 12.64 1.67 1.19
C ILE A 56 11.50 0.66 1.23
N GLN A 57 11.80 -0.63 1.44
CA GLN A 57 10.78 -1.68 1.60
C GLN A 57 9.74 -1.29 2.66
N ALA A 58 10.20 -0.85 3.83
CA ALA A 58 9.32 -0.40 4.91
C ALA A 58 8.41 0.77 4.50
N GLN A 59 8.94 1.73 3.73
CA GLN A 59 8.15 2.86 3.24
C GLN A 59 7.06 2.43 2.25
N ILE A 60 7.35 1.46 1.38
CA ILE A 60 6.37 0.94 0.41
C ILE A 60 5.31 0.10 1.13
N VAL A 61 5.69 -0.73 2.10
CA VAL A 61 4.73 -1.49 2.91
C VAL A 61 3.77 -0.56 3.64
N ASN A 62 4.28 0.48 4.30
CA ASN A 62 3.43 1.46 4.99
C ASN A 62 2.48 2.16 4.02
N LEU A 63 2.95 2.51 2.81
CA LEU A 63 2.09 3.09 1.77
C LEU A 63 0.97 2.11 1.37
N LEU A 64 1.28 0.84 1.15
CA LEU A 64 0.27 -0.16 0.79
C LEU A 64 -0.76 -0.38 1.90
N GLU A 65 -0.34 -0.37 3.17
CA GLU A 65 -1.25 -0.43 4.32
C GLU A 65 -2.16 0.81 4.36
N GLU A 66 -1.62 2.03 4.19
CA GLU A 66 -2.41 3.25 4.13
C GLU A 66 -3.42 3.22 2.98
N LEU A 67 -3.01 2.76 1.78
CA LEU A 67 -3.89 2.62 0.63
C LEU A 67 -4.98 1.58 0.89
N GLN A 68 -4.67 0.48 1.56
CA GLN A 68 -5.66 -0.54 1.93
C GLN A 68 -6.68 0.01 2.93
N GLU A 69 -6.27 0.85 3.89
CA GLU A 69 -7.19 1.49 4.84
C GLU A 69 -8.10 2.52 4.15
N ARG A 70 -7.55 3.32 3.22
CA ARG A 70 -8.31 4.38 2.53
C ARG A 70 -9.19 3.84 1.41
N LEU A 71 -8.71 2.86 0.65
CA LEU A 71 -9.36 2.36 -0.56
C LEU A 71 -9.99 0.99 -0.38
N GLY A 72 -9.65 0.23 0.65
CA GLY A 72 -10.13 -1.15 0.87
C GLY A 72 -11.66 -1.35 0.77
N PRO A 73 -12.52 -0.39 1.17
CA PRO A 73 -13.96 -0.50 0.95
C PRO A 73 -14.39 -0.49 -0.53
N TYR A 74 -13.55 0.02 -1.43
CA TYR A 74 -13.83 0.22 -2.85
C TYR A 74 -12.95 -0.64 -3.75
N ILE A 75 -11.68 -0.81 -3.38
CA ILE A 75 -10.63 -1.51 -4.11
C ILE A 75 -9.87 -2.37 -3.11
N PRO A 76 -10.22 -3.65 -2.93
CA PRO A 76 -9.43 -4.56 -2.12
C PRO A 76 -8.00 -4.67 -2.67
N ILE A 77 -7.02 -4.60 -1.76
CA ILE A 77 -5.60 -4.80 -2.05
C ILE A 77 -5.16 -6.06 -1.32
N TYR A 78 -4.80 -7.10 -2.07
CA TYR A 78 -4.23 -8.34 -1.55
C TYR A 78 -2.71 -8.30 -1.71
N CYS A 79 -2.01 -8.15 -0.58
CA CYS A 79 -0.57 -8.27 -0.53
C CYS A 79 -0.23 -9.43 0.41
N PRO A 80 0.36 -10.54 -0.07
CA PRO A 80 0.88 -11.57 0.80
C PRO A 80 1.94 -10.94 1.70
N ARG A 81 1.78 -11.09 3.02
CA ARG A 81 2.67 -10.46 4.00
C ARG A 81 4.09 -11.02 3.79
N PRO A 82 5.10 -10.16 3.58
CA PRO A 82 6.47 -10.63 3.50
C PRO A 82 6.85 -11.29 4.83
N GLN A 83 7.48 -12.46 4.75
CA GLN A 83 7.75 -13.31 5.92
C GLN A 83 8.84 -12.69 6.84
N HIS A 84 9.54 -11.63 6.39
CA HIS A 84 10.57 -10.90 7.13
C HIS A 84 10.55 -9.39 6.74
N GLY A 85 10.01 -8.51 7.60
CA GLY A 85 9.95 -7.03 7.40
C GLY A 85 9.01 -6.34 8.41
N PRO A 86 9.21 -5.03 8.75
CA PRO A 86 8.84 -4.52 10.07
C PRO A 86 7.32 -4.37 10.29
N ALA A 87 6.85 -5.07 11.32
CA ALA A 87 5.59 -4.85 11.99
C ALA A 87 5.75 -3.71 13.02
N SER A 88 5.43 -2.47 12.65
CA SER A 88 5.38 -1.37 13.63
C SER A 88 3.96 -0.84 13.74
N LYS A 89 3.29 -1.30 14.80
CA LYS A 89 2.06 -0.76 15.44
C LYS A 89 0.71 -1.21 14.86
N ARG A 90 0.27 -2.41 15.28
CA ARG A 90 -1.17 -2.66 15.54
C ARG A 90 -1.39 -2.73 17.04
N SER A 91 -1.43 -1.55 17.66
CA SER A 91 -2.16 -1.34 18.90
C SER A 91 -3.46 -0.64 18.53
N ASP A 92 -4.45 -1.39 18.06
CA ASP A 92 -5.82 -0.95 18.29
C ASP A 92 -6.73 -2.13 18.57
N SER A 93 -7.21 -2.10 19.81
CA SER A 93 -8.17 -3.01 20.40
C SER A 93 -9.49 -2.86 19.66
N ARG A 94 -9.68 -3.59 18.57
CA ARG A 94 -11.03 -3.90 18.09
C ARG A 94 -11.67 -4.86 19.08
N ASN A 95 -12.32 -4.27 20.07
CA ASN A 95 -13.24 -4.89 21.00
C ASN A 95 -14.39 -5.50 20.19
N VAL A 96 -14.29 -6.79 19.87
CA VAL A 96 -15.40 -7.57 19.32
C VAL A 96 -16.30 -7.92 20.51
N PRO A 97 -17.57 -7.48 20.54
CA PRO A 97 -18.50 -7.91 21.57
C PRO A 97 -18.65 -9.43 21.43
N ARG A 98 -18.31 -10.18 22.47
CA ARG A 98 -18.64 -11.61 22.51
C ARG A 98 -20.15 -11.73 22.67
N GLU A 99 -20.81 -12.18 21.61
CA GLU A 99 -22.20 -12.65 21.68
C GLU A 99 -22.26 -13.82 22.66
N ASN A 100 -22.84 -13.56 23.83
CA ASN A 100 -23.14 -14.56 24.85
C ASN A 100 -24.04 -15.64 24.26
N HIS A 101 -23.47 -16.81 24.02
CA HIS A 101 -24.23 -18.05 23.94
C HIS A 101 -24.61 -18.47 25.36
N GLY A 102 -25.89 -18.34 25.68
CA GLY A 102 -26.49 -18.81 26.93
C GLY A 102 -28.00 -18.98 26.74
N ILE A 103 -28.37 -19.99 25.95
CA ILE A 103 -29.70 -20.59 25.94
C ILE A 103 -29.72 -21.59 27.11
N GLY A 104 -30.75 -21.51 27.98
CA GLY A 104 -31.13 -22.58 28.91
C GLY A 104 -30.88 -22.27 30.38
#